data_AF-A0A7S4RDF2-F1
#
_entry.id   AF-A0A7S4RDF2-F1
#
_cell.length_a   1.000
_cell.length_b   1.000
_cell.length_c   1.000
_cell.angle_alpha   90.00
_cell.angle_beta   90.00
_cell.angle_gamma   90.00
#
_symmetry.space_group_name_H-M   'P 1'
#
loop_
_entity.id
_entity.type
_entity.pdbx_description
1 polymer ?
#
loop_
_entity_poly.entity_id
_entity_poly.type
_entity_poly.pdbx_seq_one_letter_code
_entity_poly.pdbx_strand_id
1 'polypeptide(L)'
;MYHEHIVPYFHTKQVGEFSEGFDFSHEGVRFSVIGVLPEKSYGVVGRETEIFYEGPAVERKVLERLQLLPFEDGLPEKYRPSKLMLDGDALLRDYVRPHFEQRSAPLAPGDVVPIQGVRFKVVACRPSEGGGVGRDTELVCQGVALREAFGPSTGAARPARPKAAAAKAAIAKAAAARGAPAAPPAPPPESDGAGQGGGGCTVS
;
A
#
# COMPACT_ATOMS: atom_id res chain seq x y z
N MET A 1 17.00 -10.55 -0.76
CA MET A 1 15.82 -9.72 -0.40
C MET A 1 14.62 -9.90 -1.36
N TYR A 2 14.73 -9.64 -2.67
CA TYR A 2 13.58 -9.75 -3.60
C TYR A 2 13.01 -11.17 -3.72
N HIS A 3 13.84 -12.15 -4.13
CA HIS A 3 13.40 -13.54 -4.29
C HIS A 3 13.00 -14.21 -2.98
N GLU A 4 13.47 -13.70 -1.84
CA GLU A 4 13.20 -14.28 -0.53
C GLU A 4 11.85 -13.86 0.04
N HIS A 5 11.34 -12.67 -0.28
CA HIS A 5 10.09 -12.17 0.30
C HIS A 5 8.98 -11.94 -0.74
N ILE A 6 9.30 -11.40 -1.91
CA ILE A 6 8.26 -11.00 -2.88
C ILE A 6 7.69 -12.20 -3.62
N VAL A 7 8.56 -13.10 -4.09
CA VAL A 7 8.13 -14.31 -4.82
C VAL A 7 7.27 -15.24 -3.94
N PRO A 8 7.66 -15.56 -2.69
CA PRO A 8 6.82 -16.35 -1.81
C PRO A 8 5.51 -15.67 -1.46
N TYR A 9 5.48 -14.34 -1.31
CA TYR A 9 4.25 -13.60 -1.07
C TYR A 9 3.21 -13.87 -2.16
N PHE A 10 3.57 -13.71 -3.43
CA PHE A 10 2.64 -13.90 -4.54
C PHE A 10 2.21 -15.35 -4.74
N HIS A 11 3.05 -16.32 -4.38
CA HIS A 11 2.70 -17.74 -4.46
C HIS A 11 1.82 -18.22 -3.29
N THR A 12 2.03 -17.70 -2.09
CA THR A 12 1.33 -18.17 -0.88
C THR A 12 0.07 -17.36 -0.57
N LYS A 13 0.11 -16.05 -0.86
CA LYS A 13 -0.91 -15.07 -0.55
C LYS A 13 -1.14 -14.24 -1.80
N GLN A 14 -1.84 -14.83 -2.76
CA GLN A 14 -2.30 -14.08 -3.93
C GLN A 14 -3.40 -13.12 -3.49
N VAL A 15 -3.02 -11.90 -3.10
CA VAL A 15 -3.95 -10.91 -2.55
C VAL A 15 -4.17 -9.79 -3.56
N GLY A 16 -5.25 -9.94 -4.33
CA GLY A 16 -6.02 -8.83 -4.88
C GLY A 16 -5.40 -8.03 -6.02
N GLU A 17 -6.03 -6.88 -6.24
CA GLU A 17 -5.70 -5.89 -7.26
C GLU A 17 -4.63 -4.92 -6.74
N PHE A 18 -3.57 -4.72 -7.51
CA PHE A 18 -2.49 -3.80 -7.20
C PHE A 18 -2.63 -2.54 -8.05
N SER A 19 -2.58 -1.37 -7.43
CA SER A 19 -2.56 -0.08 -8.12
C SER A 19 -1.31 0.71 -7.73
N GLU A 20 -0.93 1.69 -8.53
CA GLU A 20 0.11 2.66 -8.13
C GLU A 20 -0.24 3.28 -6.77
N GLY A 21 0.76 3.35 -5.88
CA GLY A 21 0.62 3.82 -4.50
C GLY A 21 0.05 2.78 -3.53
N PHE A 22 -0.26 1.57 -3.99
CA PHE A 22 -0.70 0.50 -3.10
C PHE A 22 0.45 0.02 -2.20
N ASP A 23 0.14 -0.18 -0.92
CA ASP A 23 1.11 -0.58 0.09
C ASP A 23 0.69 -1.88 0.75
N PHE A 24 1.64 -2.80 0.88
CA PHE A 24 1.42 -4.08 1.54
C PHE A 24 2.64 -4.50 2.37
N SER A 25 2.45 -5.50 3.23
CA SER A 25 3.51 -6.04 4.08
C SER A 25 3.57 -7.56 4.00
N HIS A 26 4.79 -8.11 4.00
CA HIS A 26 5.05 -9.55 4.08
C HIS A 26 6.28 -9.81 4.94
N GLU A 27 6.17 -10.72 5.91
CA GLU A 27 7.25 -11.08 6.84
C GLU A 27 7.91 -9.89 7.56
N GLY A 28 7.16 -8.81 7.75
CA GLY A 28 7.67 -7.58 8.36
C GLY A 28 8.42 -6.64 7.42
N VAL A 29 8.61 -7.03 6.16
CA VAL A 29 9.05 -6.13 5.09
C VAL A 29 7.83 -5.45 4.48
N ARG A 30 7.94 -4.15 4.21
CA ARG A 30 6.88 -3.37 3.57
C ARG A 30 7.26 -3.03 2.14
N PHE A 31 6.31 -3.16 1.25
CA PHE A 31 6.46 -2.90 -0.17
C PHE A 31 5.47 -1.82 -0.59
N SER A 32 5.89 -0.99 -1.55
CA SER A 32 5.04 0.01 -2.18
C SER A 32 5.08 -0.20 -3.68
N VAL A 33 3.91 -0.23 -4.30
CA VAL A 33 3.75 -0.33 -5.74
C VAL A 33 3.98 1.05 -6.34
N ILE A 34 5.11 1.22 -7.02
CA ILE A 34 5.49 2.49 -7.64
C ILE A 34 4.80 2.71 -8.99
N GLY A 35 4.38 1.64 -9.65
CA GLY A 35 3.70 1.71 -10.94
C GLY A 35 3.16 0.35 -11.34
N VAL A 36 2.16 0.38 -12.22
CA VAL A 36 1.54 -0.80 -12.82
C VAL A 36 1.40 -0.54 -14.31
N LEU A 37 1.66 -1.57 -15.12
CA LEU A 37 1.42 -1.55 -16.56
C LEU A 37 0.26 -2.51 -16.88
N PRO A 38 -0.77 -2.06 -17.63
CA PRO A 38 -0.93 -0.74 -18.24
C PRO A 38 -1.21 0.38 -17.21
N GLU A 39 -0.74 1.59 -17.49
CA GLU A 39 -0.91 2.75 -16.60
C GLU A 39 -2.38 3.03 -16.28
N LYS A 40 -2.67 3.53 -15.07
CA LYS A 40 -4.03 3.86 -14.58
C LYS A 40 -5.00 2.67 -14.55
N SER A 41 -4.49 1.45 -14.63
CA SER A 41 -5.25 0.23 -14.39
C SER A 41 -4.87 -0.39 -13.05
N TYR A 42 -5.61 -1.43 -12.66
CA TYR A 42 -5.18 -2.33 -11.59
C TYR A 42 -4.50 -3.55 -12.21
N GLY A 43 -3.42 -3.99 -11.60
CA GLY A 43 -2.67 -5.18 -11.98
C GLY A 43 -3.06 -6.35 -11.10
N VAL A 44 -3.27 -7.51 -11.72
CA VAL A 44 -3.38 -8.79 -11.02
C VAL A 44 -2.11 -9.58 -11.30
N VAL A 45 -1.38 -9.95 -10.26
CA VAL A 45 -0.11 -10.67 -10.41
C VAL A 45 -0.39 -12.13 -10.74
N GLY A 46 -0.04 -12.52 -11.97
CA GLY A 46 -0.10 -13.88 -12.50
C GLY A 46 1.29 -14.48 -12.72
N ARG A 47 1.33 -15.69 -13.30
CA ARG A 47 2.59 -16.43 -13.55
C ARG A 47 3.50 -15.75 -14.56
N GLU A 48 2.93 -15.01 -15.51
CA GLU A 48 3.64 -14.29 -16.56
C GLU A 48 3.89 -12.83 -16.22
N THR A 49 3.51 -12.39 -15.00
CA THR A 49 3.71 -11.00 -14.60
C THR A 49 5.18 -10.75 -14.32
N GLU A 50 5.77 -9.86 -15.11
CA GLU A 50 7.10 -9.33 -14.85
C GLU A 50 7.04 -8.29 -13.73
N ILE A 51 7.91 -8.47 -12.73
CA ILE A 51 7.96 -7.60 -11.56
C ILE A 51 9.34 -6.96 -11.51
N PHE A 52 9.37 -5.65 -11.68
CA PHE A 52 10.60 -4.86 -11.60
C PHE A 52 10.79 -4.32 -10.19
N TYR A 53 12.01 -4.43 -9.66
CA TYR A 53 12.38 -3.93 -8.34
C TYR A 53 13.68 -3.12 -8.44
N GLU A 54 13.60 -1.94 -9.05
CA GLU A 54 14.76 -1.06 -9.16
C GLU A 54 14.49 0.25 -8.42
N GLY A 55 15.40 0.62 -7.52
CA GLY A 55 15.34 1.89 -6.84
C GLY A 55 16.01 1.90 -5.47
N PRO A 56 16.32 3.11 -4.94
CA PRO A 56 16.72 3.26 -3.55
C PRO A 56 15.59 2.81 -2.62
N ALA A 57 15.95 2.42 -1.39
CA ALA A 57 14.97 2.11 -0.36
C ALA A 57 14.03 3.31 -0.17
N VAL A 58 12.72 3.06 -0.22
CA VAL A 58 11.72 4.11 -0.02
C VAL A 58 11.76 4.52 1.46
N GLU A 59 12.36 5.69 1.73
CA GLU A 59 12.39 6.27 3.06
C GLU A 59 10.98 6.75 3.45
N ARG A 60 10.29 5.94 4.25
CA ARG A 60 9.03 6.33 4.85
C ARG A 60 9.27 6.97 6.20
N LYS A 61 8.61 8.11 6.42
CA LYS A 61 8.47 8.70 7.76
C LYS A 61 7.55 7.79 8.57
N VAL A 62 8.13 7.06 9.50
CA VAL A 62 7.39 6.25 10.47
C VAL A 62 7.03 7.13 11.65
N LEU A 63 5.77 7.05 12.09
CA LEU A 63 5.33 7.75 13.28
C LEU A 63 5.92 7.10 14.53
N GLU A 64 6.46 7.91 15.44
CA GLU A 64 6.85 7.47 16.79
C GLU A 64 5.60 7.29 17.66
N ARG A 65 4.65 8.21 17.54
CA ARG A 65 3.43 8.22 18.36
C ARG A 65 2.24 8.73 17.56
N LEU A 66 1.09 8.08 17.71
CA LEU A 66 -0.16 8.43 17.07
C LEU A 66 -1.31 8.41 18.08
N GLN A 67 -1.98 9.54 18.23
CA GLN A 67 -3.16 9.68 19.09
C GLN A 67 -4.43 9.76 18.25
N LEU A 68 -5.33 8.82 18.48
CA LEU A 68 -6.60 8.68 17.78
C LEU A 68 -7.76 8.84 18.76
N LEU A 69 -8.86 9.43 18.30
CA LEU A 69 -10.13 9.44 19.03
C LEU A 69 -11.25 8.88 18.14
N PRO A 70 -12.02 7.90 18.61
CA PRO A 70 -13.14 7.41 17.85
C PRO A 70 -14.34 8.34 17.93
N PHE A 71 -15.20 8.26 16.92
CA PHE A 71 -16.52 8.90 16.94
C PHE A 71 -17.55 8.02 17.63
N GLU A 72 -18.46 8.62 18.42
CA GLU A 72 -19.52 7.89 19.13
C GLU A 72 -20.49 7.16 18.19
N ASP A 73 -20.76 7.73 17.01
CA ASP A 73 -21.81 7.28 16.09
C ASP A 73 -21.50 5.96 15.36
N GLY A 74 -20.25 5.50 15.40
CA GLY A 74 -19.82 4.23 14.80
C GLY A 74 -19.42 3.17 15.81
N LEU A 75 -19.44 3.48 17.11
CA LEU A 75 -18.86 2.61 18.11
C LEU A 75 -19.81 1.43 18.45
N PRO A 76 -19.32 0.18 18.49
CA PRO A 76 -20.11 -0.94 19.00
C PRO A 76 -20.56 -0.69 20.44
N GLU A 77 -21.77 -1.16 20.78
CA GLU A 77 -22.37 -0.92 22.10
C GLU A 77 -21.51 -1.43 23.26
N LYS A 78 -20.73 -2.50 23.03
CA LYS A 78 -19.76 -3.04 24.00
C LYS A 78 -18.63 -2.07 24.40
N TYR A 79 -18.27 -1.13 23.54
CA TYR A 79 -17.24 -0.12 23.84
C TYR A 79 -17.84 1.26 24.11
N ARG A 80 -19.17 1.38 24.00
CA ARG A 80 -19.84 2.66 24.23
C ARG A 80 -19.60 3.06 25.69
N PRO A 81 -19.12 4.29 25.95
CA PRO A 81 -18.75 4.69 27.29
C PRO A 81 -19.98 4.64 28.21
N SER A 82 -20.05 3.61 29.06
CA SER A 82 -21.19 3.42 29.96
C SER A 82 -21.21 4.45 31.10
N LYS A 83 -20.07 5.06 31.46
CA LYS A 83 -20.09 6.12 32.49
C LYS A 83 -18.94 7.13 32.60
N LEU A 84 -17.75 6.97 32.00
CA LEU A 84 -16.73 8.06 31.92
C LEU A 84 -15.42 7.66 31.25
N MET A 85 -15.13 6.37 31.08
CA MET A 85 -13.89 5.91 30.47
C MET A 85 -14.18 5.00 29.29
N LEU A 86 -13.61 5.37 28.15
CA LEU A 86 -13.52 4.53 26.97
C LEU A 86 -12.40 3.50 27.19
N ASP A 87 -12.66 2.22 26.95
CA ASP A 87 -11.61 1.21 26.91
C ASP A 87 -10.81 1.35 25.62
N GLY A 88 -9.86 2.29 25.64
CA GLY A 88 -9.01 2.62 24.50
C GLY A 88 -8.11 1.46 24.08
N ASP A 89 -7.63 0.67 25.04
CA ASP A 89 -6.72 -0.44 24.77
C ASP A 89 -7.42 -1.59 24.03
N ALA A 90 -8.66 -1.92 24.42
CA ALA A 90 -9.44 -2.92 23.71
C ALA A 90 -9.77 -2.48 22.27
N LEU A 91 -10.16 -1.22 22.06
CA LEU A 91 -10.39 -0.66 20.72
C LEU A 91 -9.13 -0.68 19.86
N LEU A 92 -7.98 -0.31 20.43
CA LEU A 92 -6.71 -0.33 19.71
C LEU A 92 -6.34 -1.74 19.26
N ARG A 93 -6.48 -2.72 20.15
CA ARG A 93 -6.17 -4.12 19.86
C ARG A 93 -7.11 -4.72 18.82
N ASP A 94 -8.41 -4.46 18.94
CA ASP A 94 -9.42 -5.17 18.15
C ASP A 94 -9.67 -4.51 16.77
N TYR A 95 -9.46 -3.18 16.63
CA TYR A 95 -9.73 -2.44 15.39
C TYR A 95 -8.48 -1.83 14.77
N VAL A 96 -7.72 -1.07 15.56
CA VAL A 96 -6.72 -0.15 15.02
C VAL A 96 -5.44 -0.87 14.61
N ARG A 97 -4.91 -1.76 15.47
CA ARG A 97 -3.73 -2.59 15.19
C ARG A 97 -3.88 -3.47 13.94
N PRO A 98 -4.92 -4.32 13.81
CA PRO A 98 -5.04 -5.19 12.64
C PRO A 98 -5.21 -4.39 11.34
N HIS A 99 -5.87 -3.23 11.40
CA HIS A 99 -6.01 -2.36 10.23
C HIS A 99 -4.65 -1.79 9.76
N PHE A 100 -3.81 -1.30 10.68
CA PHE A 100 -2.50 -0.72 10.32
C PHE A 100 -1.42 -1.76 10.02
N GLU A 101 -1.57 -2.99 10.50
CA GLU A 101 -0.74 -4.11 10.07
C GLU A 101 -0.98 -4.45 8.59
N GLN A 102 -2.25 -4.41 8.16
CA GLN A 102 -2.62 -4.69 6.78
C GLN A 102 -2.38 -3.49 5.85
N ARG A 103 -2.67 -2.26 6.29
CA ARG A 103 -2.61 -1.05 5.47
C ARG A 103 -1.84 0.06 6.17
N SER A 104 -0.78 0.56 5.53
CA SER A 104 -0.03 1.72 6.03
C SER A 104 -0.34 2.97 5.24
N ALA A 105 -1.51 3.56 5.45
CA ALA A 105 -1.78 4.88 4.90
C ALA A 105 -0.98 5.94 5.68
N PRO A 106 -0.42 6.97 5.01
CA PRO A 106 0.14 8.12 5.71
C PRO A 106 -0.99 8.88 6.42
N LEU A 107 -0.76 9.23 7.69
CA LEU A 107 -1.71 9.95 8.52
C LEU A 107 -1.12 11.29 8.97
N ALA A 108 -1.96 12.33 8.97
CA ALA A 108 -1.65 13.64 9.52
C ALA A 108 -2.66 14.07 10.60
N PRO A 109 -2.30 15.01 11.50
CA PRO A 109 -3.24 15.52 12.50
C PRO A 109 -4.45 16.18 11.83
N GLY A 110 -5.64 15.80 12.28
CA GLY A 110 -6.92 16.26 11.72
C GLY A 110 -7.57 15.27 10.75
N ASP A 111 -6.84 14.28 10.25
CA ASP A 111 -7.40 13.28 9.34
C ASP A 111 -8.46 12.42 10.03
N VAL A 112 -9.44 11.97 9.25
CA VAL A 112 -10.49 11.05 9.69
C VAL A 112 -10.38 9.75 8.92
N VAL A 113 -10.11 8.66 9.63
CA VAL A 113 -9.87 7.34 9.06
C VAL A 113 -11.06 6.43 9.39
N PRO A 114 -11.77 5.89 8.39
CA PRO A 114 -12.78 4.86 8.60
C PRO A 114 -12.13 3.49 8.73
N ILE A 115 -12.35 2.81 9.86
CA ILE A 115 -11.84 1.46 10.15
C ILE A 115 -13.01 0.58 10.57
N GLN A 116 -13.38 -0.40 9.73
CA GLN A 116 -14.47 -1.36 9.99
C GLN A 116 -15.79 -0.67 10.40
N GLY A 117 -16.14 0.44 9.75
CA GLY A 117 -17.35 1.21 10.06
C GLY A 117 -17.24 2.17 11.25
N VAL A 118 -16.17 2.10 12.03
CA VAL A 118 -15.86 3.08 13.08
C VAL A 118 -14.97 4.17 12.50
N ARG A 119 -15.34 5.43 12.71
CA ARG A 119 -14.49 6.56 12.31
C ARG A 119 -13.54 6.90 13.45
N PHE A 120 -12.28 7.19 13.11
CA PHE A 120 -11.26 7.67 14.04
C PHE A 120 -10.69 8.98 13.55
N LYS A 121 -10.65 10.00 14.41
CA LYS A 121 -9.96 11.26 14.15
C LYS A 121 -8.55 11.21 14.70
N VAL A 122 -7.58 11.57 13.88
CA VAL A 122 -6.19 11.78 14.31
C VAL A 122 -6.12 13.10 15.06
N VAL A 123 -5.87 13.06 16.36
CA VAL A 123 -5.76 14.26 17.19
C VAL A 123 -4.35 14.82 17.15
N ALA A 124 -3.36 13.94 17.30
CA ALA A 124 -1.96 14.30 17.32
C ALA A 124 -1.11 13.16 16.75
N CYS A 125 0.00 13.51 16.11
CA CYS A 125 1.00 12.55 15.69
C CYS A 125 2.41 13.12 15.91
N ARG A 126 3.38 12.23 16.04
CA ARG A 126 4.80 12.54 16.17
C ARG A 126 5.57 11.69 15.17
N PRO A 127 6.31 12.28 14.22
CA PRO A 127 6.45 13.72 13.93
C PRO A 127 5.12 14.38 13.49
N SER A 128 4.99 15.70 13.70
CA SER A 128 3.77 16.47 13.39
C SER A 128 3.48 16.63 11.90
N GLU A 129 4.46 16.34 11.04
CA GLU A 129 4.32 16.34 9.58
C GLU A 129 3.45 15.19 9.07
N GLY A 130 3.17 14.20 9.92
CA GLY A 130 2.50 12.96 9.54
C GLY A 130 3.46 11.88 9.10
N GLY A 131 2.91 10.69 8.87
CA GLY A 131 3.70 9.51 8.52
C GLY A 131 2.89 8.22 8.52
N GLY A 132 3.54 7.12 8.17
CA GLY A 132 2.95 5.78 8.25
C GLY A 132 3.06 5.21 9.67
N VAL A 133 2.06 4.42 10.08
CA VAL A 133 2.10 3.66 11.33
C VAL A 133 3.01 2.44 11.16
N GLY A 134 4.08 2.34 11.92
CA GLY A 134 4.99 1.20 11.98
C GLY A 134 4.68 0.25 13.15
N ARG A 135 5.49 -0.81 13.31
CA ARG A 135 5.38 -1.75 14.43
C ARG A 135 5.73 -1.10 15.77
N ASP A 136 6.70 -0.18 15.75
CA ASP A 136 7.20 0.52 16.93
C ASP A 136 6.42 1.82 17.22
N THR A 137 5.37 2.12 16.44
CA THR A 137 4.54 3.30 16.68
C THR A 137 3.69 3.11 17.93
N GLU A 138 3.81 4.03 18.89
CA GLU A 138 2.97 4.09 20.06
C GLU A 138 1.56 4.56 19.66
N LEU A 139 0.59 3.66 19.69
CA LEU A 139 -0.82 3.96 19.44
C LEU A 139 -1.51 4.32 20.75
N VAL A 140 -2.13 5.50 20.81
CA VAL A 140 -2.86 5.98 22.00
C VAL A 140 -4.28 6.33 21.63
N CYS A 141 -5.24 5.75 22.35
CA CYS A 141 -6.67 6.01 22.19
C CYS A 141 -7.27 6.43 23.54
N GLN A 142 -6.79 7.55 24.07
CA GLN A 142 -7.22 8.08 25.36
C GLN A 142 -7.99 9.38 25.16
N GLY A 143 -9.21 9.42 25.69
CA GLY A 143 -10.06 10.61 25.68
C GLY A 143 -11.55 10.28 25.66
N VAL A 144 -12.36 11.33 25.56
CA VAL A 144 -13.81 11.22 25.37
C VAL A 144 -14.07 10.98 23.89
N ALA A 145 -14.96 10.03 23.58
CA ALA A 145 -15.38 9.79 22.22
C ALA A 145 -15.99 11.08 21.61
N LEU A 146 -15.66 11.35 20.36
CA LEU A 146 -16.10 12.58 19.71
C LEU A 146 -17.55 12.39 19.27
N ARG A 147 -18.44 13.26 19.75
CA ARG A 147 -19.76 13.46 19.15
C ARG A 147 -19.58 14.26 17.86
N GLU A 148 -20.33 13.95 16.82
CA GLU A 148 -20.37 14.75 15.57
C GLU A 148 -20.92 16.18 15.74
N ALA A 149 -20.93 16.73 16.96
CA ALA A 149 -21.38 18.10 17.23
C ALA A 149 -20.46 19.19 16.66
N PHE A 150 -19.36 18.84 16.00
CA PHE A 150 -18.59 19.82 15.24
C PHE A 150 -19.27 20.04 13.88
N GLY A 151 -20.13 21.06 13.84
CA GLY A 151 -20.63 21.66 12.61
C GLY A 151 -19.48 21.85 11.59
N PRO A 152 -19.81 21.89 10.29
CA PRO A 152 -18.85 21.72 9.20
C PRO A 152 -17.65 22.61 9.47
N SER A 153 -16.57 22.02 9.97
CA SER A 153 -15.32 22.73 10.03
C SER A 153 -15.01 22.98 8.57
N THR A 154 -15.14 24.23 8.16
CA THR A 154 -14.44 24.83 7.03
C THR A 154 -12.94 24.74 7.31
N GLY A 155 -12.43 23.53 7.57
CA GLY A 155 -11.10 23.14 7.22
C GLY A 155 -11.12 23.29 5.71
N ALA A 156 -10.72 24.48 5.26
CA ALA A 156 -10.31 24.75 3.91
C ALA A 156 -9.56 23.51 3.49
N ALA A 157 -10.20 22.71 2.63
CA ALA A 157 -9.59 21.57 1.97
C ALA A 157 -8.34 22.18 1.37
N ARG A 158 -7.21 21.99 2.06
CA ARG A 158 -5.94 22.50 1.62
C ARG A 158 -5.78 21.73 0.32
N PRO A 159 -5.93 22.38 -0.86
CA PRO A 159 -5.97 21.65 -2.10
C PRO A 159 -4.69 20.83 -2.09
N ALA A 160 -4.86 19.50 -2.22
CA ALA A 160 -3.75 18.59 -2.33
C ALA A 160 -2.78 19.24 -3.31
N ARG A 161 -1.66 19.76 -2.79
CA ARG A 161 -0.69 20.43 -3.65
C ARG A 161 -0.26 19.33 -4.63
N PRO A 162 -0.46 19.49 -5.94
CA PRO A 162 0.16 18.61 -6.90
C PRO A 162 1.67 18.87 -6.84
N LYS A 163 2.36 18.27 -5.87
CA LYS A 163 3.82 18.17 -5.89
C LYS A 163 4.16 16.99 -6.78
N ALA A 164 4.24 17.27 -8.09
CA ALA A 164 5.22 16.71 -9.04
C ALA A 164 4.67 16.74 -10.48
N ALA A 165 4.53 17.93 -11.05
CA ALA A 165 4.47 18.09 -12.51
C ALA A 165 5.09 19.42 -12.94
N ALA A 166 6.28 19.76 -12.42
CA ALA A 166 7.05 20.92 -12.88
C ALA A 166 8.52 20.82 -12.47
N ALA A 167 9.23 19.78 -12.93
CA ALA A 167 10.69 19.78 -12.99
C ALA A 167 11.18 18.69 -13.97
N LYS A 168 10.86 18.83 -15.26
CA LYS A 168 11.61 18.26 -16.39
C LYS A 168 11.07 18.81 -17.72
N ALA A 169 11.24 20.13 -17.90
CA ALA A 169 11.11 20.79 -19.20
C ALA A 169 12.34 21.69 -19.40
N ALA A 170 13.54 21.11 -19.36
CA ALA A 170 14.78 21.78 -19.77
C ALA A 170 15.95 20.81 -20.02
N ILE A 171 15.70 19.57 -20.48
CA ILE A 171 16.72 18.75 -21.17
C ILE A 171 16.02 17.95 -22.27
N ALA A 172 15.52 18.66 -23.28
CA ALA A 172 15.04 18.07 -24.53
C ALA A 172 15.49 18.97 -25.70
N LYS A 173 16.80 19.15 -25.82
CA LYS A 173 17.42 19.68 -27.05
C LYS A 173 18.89 19.25 -27.17
N ALA A 174 19.17 17.95 -27.02
CA ALA A 174 20.44 17.33 -27.41
C ALA A 174 20.36 15.78 -27.38
N ALA A 175 19.45 15.16 -28.15
CA ALA A 175 19.49 13.72 -28.42
C ALA A 175 18.70 13.31 -29.67
N ALA A 176 18.67 14.17 -30.70
CA ALA A 176 18.18 13.80 -32.04
C ALA A 176 19.37 13.51 -32.95
N ALA A 177 20.21 12.54 -32.57
CA ALA A 177 21.22 11.92 -33.42
C ALA A 177 21.87 10.76 -32.68
N ARG A 178 21.18 9.61 -32.58
CA ARG A 178 21.83 8.29 -32.49
C ARG A 178 20.79 7.17 -32.49
N GLY A 179 20.90 6.33 -33.51
CA GLY A 179 20.59 4.90 -33.42
C GLY A 179 19.12 4.54 -33.54
N ALA A 180 18.68 4.32 -34.77
CA ALA A 180 17.61 3.35 -35.01
C ALA A 180 17.99 2.01 -34.34
N PRO A 181 17.12 1.38 -33.54
CA PRO A 181 17.33 0.00 -33.13
C PRO A 181 17.30 -0.87 -34.38
N ALA A 182 18.40 -1.60 -34.58
CA ALA A 182 18.49 -2.64 -35.59
C ALA A 182 17.32 -3.61 -35.41
N ALA A 183 16.67 -3.96 -36.51
CA ALA A 183 15.63 -4.96 -36.56
C ALA A 183 16.10 -6.25 -35.87
N PRO A 184 15.25 -6.91 -35.08
CA PRO A 184 15.59 -8.22 -34.51
C PRO A 184 15.90 -9.20 -35.66
N PRO A 185 16.97 -10.03 -35.53
CA PRO A 185 17.27 -11.05 -36.52
C PRO A 185 16.08 -12.02 -36.61
N ALA A 186 15.70 -12.32 -37.85
CA ALA A 186 14.66 -13.28 -38.17
C ALA A 186 14.90 -14.62 -37.46
N PRO A 187 13.85 -15.29 -36.97
CA PRO A 187 13.99 -16.62 -36.40
C PRO A 187 14.52 -17.59 -37.46
N PRO A 188 15.43 -18.52 -37.10
CA PRO A 188 15.87 -19.56 -38.02
C PRO A 188 14.69 -20.46 -38.43
N PRO A 189 14.70 -21.00 -39.66
CA PRO A 189 13.64 -21.88 -40.14
C PRO A 189 13.54 -23.11 -39.23
N GLU A 190 12.31 -23.37 -38.76
CA GLU A 190 11.94 -24.62 -38.11
C GLU A 190 12.29 -25.79 -39.03
N SER A 191 13.29 -26.56 -38.62
CA SER A 191 13.59 -27.86 -39.19
C SER A 191 12.52 -28.84 -38.75
N ASP A 192 11.64 -29.23 -39.68
CA ASP A 192 10.77 -30.40 -39.61
C ASP A 192 11.61 -31.65 -39.29
N GLY A 193 11.73 -31.95 -38.00
CA GLY A 193 12.30 -33.17 -37.46
C GLY A 193 11.20 -34.21 -37.27
N ALA A 194 10.84 -34.89 -38.35
CA ALA A 194 10.04 -36.11 -38.30
C ALA A 194 10.79 -37.18 -37.47
N GLY A 195 10.32 -37.42 -36.24
CA GLY A 195 10.80 -38.48 -35.36
C GLY A 195 9.66 -39.40 -34.96
N GLN A 196 9.28 -40.32 -35.86
CA GLN A 196 8.54 -41.52 -35.50
C GLN A 196 9.41 -42.37 -34.56
N GLY A 197 8.91 -42.65 -33.36
CA GLY A 197 9.55 -43.54 -32.40
C GLY A 197 8.51 -44.14 -31.48
N GLY A 198 7.84 -45.19 -31.98
CA GLY A 198 6.99 -46.05 -31.16
C GLY A 198 7.81 -46.82 -30.11
N GLY A 199 7.17 -47.13 -28.99
CA GLY A 199 7.78 -47.93 -27.93
C GLY A 199 6.80 -48.16 -26.81
N GLY A 200 5.84 -49.07 -27.03
CA GLY A 200 5.01 -49.61 -25.96
C GLY A 200 5.86 -50.40 -24.98
N CYS A 201 5.54 -50.29 -23.69
CA CYS A 201 5.97 -51.27 -22.70
C CYS A 201 4.86 -51.43 -21.66
N THR A 202 4.03 -52.43 -21.87
CA THR A 202 3.17 -53.05 -20.87
C THR A 202 3.97 -54.08 -20.08
N VAL A 203 3.97 -53.96 -18.76
CA VAL A 203 4.31 -55.03 -17.79
C VAL A 203 3.41 -54.74 -16.59
N SER A 204 2.26 -55.43 -16.50
CA SER A 204 2.04 -56.66 -15.71
C SER A 204 2.24 -56.45 -14.22
#